data_AF-A0A0L8AEU8-F1
#
_entry.id   AF-A0A0L8AEU8-F1
#
_cell.length_a   1.000
_cell.length_b   1.000
_cell.length_c   1.000
_cell.angle_alpha   90.00
_cell.angle_beta   90.00
_cell.angle_gamma   90.00
#
_symmetry.space_group_name_H-M   'P 1'
#
loop_
_entity.id
_entity.type
_entity.pdbx_description
1 polymer ?
#
loop_
_entity_poly.entity_id
_entity_poly.type
_entity_poly.pdbx_seq_one_letter_code
_entity_poly.pdbx_strand_id
1 'polypeptide(L)'
;MELNHRIQWKKVAIYTCLIAVGFTIAFVLLAFTGQVQFGKDAPAWVQAVGSVVGIAVAITIPLTTSRRDERRKEQADAAKARTYALHLMPQADRLHNRLRSVNLLMMDPDDEEEDEMARALEVLKDATQLDAWGYQLHELGKPGELLQKSIAAAVEALTLLEDQDFYDRYNGQIVDDRTGEIAEFEKPKPATPALLRAESLAEKSAAALRELFL
;
A
#
# COMPACT_ATOMS: atom_id res chain seq x y z
N MET A 1 -3.60 20.51 -33.62
CA MET A 1 -4.49 19.40 -33.18
C MET A 1 -3.73 18.10 -33.40
N GLU A 2 -2.98 17.65 -32.39
CA GLU A 2 -2.20 16.42 -32.46
C GLU A 2 -3.10 15.22 -32.11
N LEU A 3 -3.49 14.46 -33.13
CA LEU A 3 -4.17 13.17 -32.96
C LEU A 3 -3.13 12.09 -32.64
N ASN A 4 -2.61 12.10 -31.41
CA ASN A 4 -1.88 10.96 -30.85
C ASN A 4 -2.87 9.86 -30.46
N HIS A 5 -3.52 9.26 -31.46
CA HIS A 5 -4.33 8.07 -31.27
C HIS A 5 -3.38 6.88 -31.06
N ARG A 6 -3.05 6.60 -29.79
CA ARG A 6 -2.32 5.38 -29.43
C ARG A 6 -3.09 4.18 -29.95
N ILE A 7 -2.60 3.59 -31.05
CA ILE A 7 -3.14 2.36 -31.61
C ILE A 7 -3.17 1.32 -30.49
N GLN A 8 -4.37 0.90 -30.09
CA GLN A 8 -4.55 -0.15 -29.11
C GLN A 8 -4.26 -1.49 -29.78
N TRP A 9 -2.98 -1.83 -29.91
CA TRP A 9 -2.48 -3.05 -30.57
C TRP A 9 -3.16 -4.33 -30.09
N LYS A 10 -3.60 -4.38 -28.82
CA LYS A 10 -4.42 -5.48 -28.29
C LYS A 10 -5.75 -5.64 -29.04
N LYS A 11 -6.47 -4.53 -29.31
CA LYS A 11 -7.74 -4.57 -30.07
C LYS A 11 -7.50 -4.93 -31.52
N VAL A 12 -6.44 -4.40 -32.13
CA VAL A 12 -6.06 -4.74 -33.51
C VAL A 12 -5.82 -6.25 -33.64
N ALA A 13 -4.98 -6.83 -32.77
CA ALA A 13 -4.71 -8.27 -32.77
C ALA A 13 -5.98 -9.12 -32.59
N ILE A 14 -6.88 -8.72 -31.68
CA ILE A 14 -8.17 -9.41 -31.46
C ILE A 14 -9.05 -9.34 -32.73
N TYR A 15 -9.18 -8.17 -33.35
CA TYR A 15 -10.00 -8.01 -34.55
C TYR A 15 -9.41 -8.77 -35.74
N THR A 16 -8.09 -8.74 -35.94
CA THR A 16 -7.43 -9.51 -37.01
C THR A 16 -7.64 -11.02 -36.80
N CYS A 17 -7.57 -11.50 -35.56
CA CYS A 17 -7.81 -12.90 -35.23
C CYS A 17 -9.28 -13.30 -35.47
N LEU A 18 -10.25 -12.46 -35.07
CA LEU A 18 -11.67 -12.69 -35.33
C LEU A 18 -12.00 -12.73 -36.83
N ILE A 19 -11.41 -11.83 -37.62
CA ILE A 19 -11.56 -11.80 -39.08
C ILE A 19 -10.98 -13.08 -39.68
N ALA A 20 -9.77 -13.49 -39.27
CA ALA A 20 -9.15 -14.72 -39.76
C ALA A 20 -10.00 -15.96 -39.43
N VAL A 21 -10.50 -16.07 -38.20
CA VAL A 21 -11.40 -17.16 -37.79
C VAL A 21 -12.69 -17.14 -38.60
N GLY A 22 -13.30 -15.98 -38.79
CA GLY A 22 -14.51 -15.82 -39.61
C GLY A 22 -14.31 -16.26 -41.06
N PHE A 23 -13.18 -15.86 -41.67
CA PHE A 23 -12.80 -16.32 -43.02
C PHE A 23 -12.59 -17.83 -43.07
N THR A 24 -11.95 -18.40 -42.05
CA THR A 24 -11.71 -19.85 -41.97
C THR A 24 -13.02 -20.61 -41.88
N ILE A 25 -13.97 -20.17 -41.03
CA ILE A 25 -15.29 -20.77 -40.87
C ILE A 25 -16.10 -20.65 -42.17
N ALA A 26 -16.11 -19.48 -42.81
CA ALA A 26 -16.81 -19.26 -44.07
C ALA A 26 -16.27 -20.16 -45.20
N PHE A 27 -14.95 -20.36 -45.27
CA PHE A 27 -14.33 -21.26 -46.24
C PHE A 27 -14.63 -22.74 -45.96
N VAL A 28 -14.61 -23.15 -44.69
CA VAL A 28 -15.01 -24.52 -44.30
C VAL A 28 -16.47 -24.79 -44.68
N LEU A 29 -17.36 -23.81 -44.46
CA LEU A 29 -18.76 -23.92 -44.88
C LEU A 29 -18.90 -24.01 -46.41
N LEU A 30 -18.18 -23.19 -47.18
CA LEU A 30 -18.17 -23.24 -48.65
C LEU A 30 -17.59 -24.55 -49.21
N ALA A 31 -16.64 -25.15 -48.50
CA ALA A 31 -16.12 -26.48 -48.79
C ALA A 31 -17.20 -27.55 -48.56
N PHE A 32 -17.90 -27.47 -47.43
CA PHE A 32 -18.94 -28.42 -47.03
C PHE A 32 -20.20 -28.35 -47.90
N THR A 33 -20.55 -27.17 -48.40
CA THR A 33 -21.68 -26.98 -49.32
C THR A 33 -21.36 -27.42 -50.76
N GLY A 34 -20.14 -27.92 -51.02
CA GLY A 34 -19.75 -28.47 -52.31
C GLY A 34 -19.47 -27.43 -53.40
N GLN A 35 -19.45 -26.14 -53.06
CA GLN A 35 -19.15 -25.07 -54.02
C GLN A 35 -17.65 -24.97 -54.35
N VAL A 36 -16.77 -25.55 -53.54
CA VAL A 36 -15.31 -25.54 -53.75
C VAL A 36 -14.80 -26.98 -53.84
N GLN A 37 -14.35 -27.41 -55.03
CA GLN A 37 -13.69 -28.71 -55.21
C GLN A 37 -12.20 -28.58 -54.87
N PHE A 38 -11.82 -29.01 -53.68
CA PHE A 38 -10.41 -29.12 -53.29
C PHE A 38 -9.79 -30.32 -54.00
N GLY A 39 -9.13 -30.05 -55.13
CA GLY A 39 -8.33 -31.05 -55.86
C GLY A 39 -7.00 -31.36 -55.15
N LYS A 40 -5.90 -31.48 -55.92
CA LYS A 40 -4.55 -31.82 -55.41
C LYS A 40 -4.00 -30.88 -54.32
N ASP A 41 -4.57 -29.69 -54.13
CA ASP A 41 -4.11 -28.69 -53.18
C ASP A 41 -4.73 -28.80 -51.77
N ALA A 42 -5.62 -29.78 -51.56
CA ALA A 42 -6.22 -30.06 -50.26
C ALA A 42 -5.19 -30.20 -49.10
N PRO A 43 -4.03 -30.88 -49.28
CA PRO A 43 -3.05 -31.04 -48.19
C PRO A 43 -2.40 -29.72 -47.78
N ALA A 44 -2.07 -28.86 -48.75
CA ALA A 44 -1.44 -27.57 -48.49
C ALA A 44 -2.39 -26.62 -47.73
N TRP A 45 -3.69 -26.69 -48.04
CA TRP A 45 -4.71 -25.92 -47.34
C TRP A 45 -4.90 -26.38 -45.89
N VAL A 46 -4.99 -27.68 -45.64
CA VAL A 46 -5.10 -28.24 -44.27
C VAL A 46 -3.90 -27.81 -43.42
N GLN A 47 -2.70 -27.76 -44.01
CA GLN A 47 -1.49 -27.29 -43.33
C GLN A 47 -1.56 -25.80 -42.96
N ALA A 48 -2.05 -24.95 -43.86
CA ALA A 48 -2.19 -23.51 -43.60
C ALA A 48 -3.24 -23.22 -42.52
N VAL A 49 -4.38 -23.91 -42.53
CA VAL A 49 -5.40 -23.77 -41.48
C VAL A 49 -4.89 -24.32 -40.15
N GLY A 50 -4.24 -25.49 -40.17
CA GLY A 50 -3.65 -26.11 -38.98
C GLY A 50 -2.59 -25.23 -38.31
N SER A 51 -1.76 -24.53 -39.09
CA SER A 51 -0.75 -23.62 -38.53
C SER A 51 -1.37 -22.38 -37.88
N VAL A 52 -2.39 -21.78 -38.50
CA VAL A 52 -3.11 -20.62 -37.95
C VAL A 52 -3.83 -20.99 -36.65
N VAL A 53 -4.54 -22.12 -36.63
CA VAL A 53 -5.22 -22.62 -35.42
C VAL A 53 -4.19 -22.96 -34.33
N GLY A 54 -3.08 -23.62 -34.70
CA GLY A 54 -2.00 -23.93 -33.77
C GLY A 54 -1.41 -22.69 -33.09
N ILE A 55 -1.14 -21.64 -33.87
CA ILE A 55 -0.65 -20.34 -33.34
C ILE A 55 -1.70 -19.69 -32.43
N ALA A 56 -2.98 -19.69 -32.84
CA ALA A 56 -4.06 -19.10 -32.04
C ALA A 56 -4.21 -19.79 -30.67
N VAL A 57 -4.14 -21.13 -30.64
CA VAL A 57 -4.18 -21.92 -29.40
C VAL A 57 -2.94 -21.65 -28.55
N ALA A 58 -1.74 -21.62 -29.15
CA ALA A 58 -0.48 -21.36 -28.47
C ALA A 58 -0.43 -19.99 -27.77
N ILE A 59 -1.14 -18.98 -28.29
CA ILE A 59 -1.25 -17.64 -27.66
C ILE A 59 -2.38 -17.59 -26.63
N THR A 60 -3.52 -18.23 -26.91
CA THR A 60 -4.72 -18.10 -26.06
C THR A 60 -4.56 -18.83 -24.73
N ILE A 61 -3.93 -20.01 -24.72
CA ILE A 61 -3.75 -20.78 -23.48
C ILE A 61 -2.90 -20.01 -22.45
N PRO A 62 -1.68 -19.51 -22.76
CA PRO A 62 -0.87 -18.76 -21.80
C PRO A 62 -1.55 -17.49 -21.27
N LEU A 63 -2.30 -16.79 -22.12
CA LEU A 63 -3.01 -15.57 -21.71
C LEU A 63 -4.15 -15.88 -20.73
N THR A 64 -4.88 -16.97 -20.95
CA THR A 64 -5.99 -17.37 -20.08
C THR A 64 -5.50 -17.98 -18.78
N THR A 65 -4.38 -18.71 -18.77
CA THR A 65 -3.74 -19.21 -17.54
C THR A 65 -3.13 -18.07 -16.74
N SER A 66 -2.36 -17.19 -17.37
CA SER A 66 -1.74 -16.03 -16.69
C SER A 66 -2.78 -15.16 -15.98
N ARG A 67 -3.90 -14.83 -16.64
CA ARG A 67 -4.99 -14.07 -15.99
C ARG A 67 -5.65 -14.80 -14.82
N ARG A 68 -5.74 -16.13 -14.89
CA ARG A 68 -6.28 -16.93 -13.77
C ARG A 68 -5.30 -16.96 -12.62
N ASP A 69 -4.02 -17.07 -12.91
CA ASP A 69 -2.96 -17.10 -11.90
C ASP A 69 -2.79 -15.73 -11.23
N GLU A 70 -2.86 -14.63 -11.99
CA GLU A 70 -2.93 -13.26 -11.46
C GLU A 70 -4.11 -13.10 -10.50
N ARG A 71 -5.33 -13.50 -10.92
CA ARG A 71 -6.51 -13.42 -10.04
C ARG A 71 -6.37 -14.29 -8.79
N ARG A 72 -5.81 -15.50 -8.90
CA ARG A 72 -5.58 -16.38 -7.74
C ARG A 72 -4.56 -15.77 -6.80
N LYS A 73 -3.51 -15.15 -7.34
CA LYS A 73 -2.50 -14.44 -6.56
C LYS A 73 -3.11 -13.24 -5.84
N GLU A 74 -3.88 -12.40 -6.54
CA GLU A 74 -4.59 -11.27 -5.94
C GLU A 74 -5.52 -11.72 -4.81
N GLN A 75 -6.26 -12.81 -4.99
CA GLN A 75 -7.12 -13.38 -3.95
C GLN A 75 -6.33 -13.92 -2.76
N ALA A 76 -5.21 -14.59 -3.01
CA ALA A 76 -4.34 -15.11 -1.95
C ALA A 76 -3.67 -13.98 -1.16
N ASP A 77 -3.21 -12.93 -1.84
CA ASP A 77 -2.59 -11.77 -1.22
C ASP A 77 -3.63 -10.94 -0.43
N ALA A 78 -4.85 -10.79 -0.94
CA ALA A 78 -5.96 -10.20 -0.19
C ALA A 78 -6.33 -11.01 1.06
N ALA A 79 -6.34 -12.35 0.96
CA ALA A 79 -6.60 -13.22 2.11
C ALA A 79 -5.50 -13.08 3.17
N LYS A 80 -4.22 -13.05 2.77
CA LYS A 80 -3.10 -12.80 3.69
C LYS A 80 -3.20 -11.44 4.36
N ALA A 81 -3.49 -10.38 3.59
CA ALA A 81 -3.66 -9.02 4.13
C ALA A 81 -4.77 -8.98 5.18
N ARG A 82 -5.90 -9.66 4.96
CA ARG A 82 -6.97 -9.81 5.96
C ARG A 82 -6.51 -10.54 7.21
N THR A 83 -5.77 -11.64 7.06
CA THR A 83 -5.22 -12.38 8.21
C THR A 83 -4.27 -11.50 9.03
N TYR A 84 -3.37 -10.75 8.39
CA TYR A 84 -2.49 -9.82 9.10
C TYR A 84 -3.26 -8.67 9.74
N ALA A 85 -4.28 -8.14 9.07
CA ALA A 85 -5.12 -7.07 9.59
C ALA A 85 -5.85 -7.51 10.87
N LEU A 86 -6.29 -8.78 10.99
CA LEU A 86 -6.90 -9.29 12.22
C LEU A 86 -5.94 -9.22 13.42
N HIS A 87 -4.65 -9.46 13.20
CA HIS A 87 -3.64 -9.39 14.25
C HIS A 87 -3.24 -7.95 14.59
N LEU A 88 -3.20 -7.07 13.59
CA LEU A 88 -2.73 -5.70 13.74
C LEU A 88 -3.81 -4.70 14.17
N MET A 89 -5.09 -5.00 13.94
CA MET A 89 -6.19 -4.08 14.28
C MET A 89 -6.22 -3.69 15.76
N PRO A 90 -6.09 -4.63 16.74
CA PRO A 90 -6.03 -4.24 18.14
C PRO A 90 -4.82 -3.38 18.47
N GLN A 91 -3.70 -3.56 17.78
CA GLN A 91 -2.49 -2.76 17.98
C GLN A 91 -2.68 -1.34 17.41
N ALA A 92 -3.21 -1.22 16.20
CA ALA A 92 -3.54 0.07 15.59
C ALA A 92 -4.52 0.88 16.45
N ASP A 93 -5.54 0.23 17.01
CA ASP A 93 -6.48 0.88 17.93
C ASP A 93 -5.81 1.32 19.24
N ARG A 94 -4.92 0.49 19.82
CA ARG A 94 -4.13 0.87 21.00
C ARG A 94 -3.23 2.07 20.71
N LEU A 95 -2.56 2.11 19.57
CA LEU A 95 -1.72 3.23 19.17
C LEU A 95 -2.55 4.50 19.03
N HIS A 96 -3.67 4.45 18.30
CA HIS A 96 -4.56 5.60 18.17
C HIS A 96 -5.02 6.12 19.54
N ASN A 97 -5.48 5.22 20.42
CA ASN A 97 -5.93 5.62 21.75
C ASN A 97 -4.80 6.21 22.61
N ARG A 98 -3.59 5.64 22.57
CA ARG A 98 -2.43 6.18 23.29
C ARG A 98 -2.02 7.56 22.77
N LEU A 99 -1.96 7.74 21.45
CA LEU A 99 -1.66 9.03 20.83
C LEU A 99 -2.71 10.08 21.18
N ARG A 100 -3.99 9.70 21.17
CA ARG A 100 -5.08 10.56 21.62
C ARG A 100 -4.95 10.94 23.09
N SER A 101 -4.61 9.98 23.97
CA SER A 101 -4.35 10.27 25.38
C SER A 101 -3.20 11.25 25.58
N VAL A 102 -2.09 11.08 24.83
CA VAL A 102 -0.96 12.02 24.88
C VAL A 102 -1.39 13.41 24.38
N ASN A 103 -2.16 13.49 23.29
CA ASN A 103 -2.69 14.77 22.82
C ASN A 103 -3.57 15.46 23.86
N LEU A 104 -4.42 14.71 24.58
CA LEU A 104 -5.25 15.27 25.64
C LEU A 104 -4.42 15.81 26.80
N LEU A 105 -3.38 15.09 27.23
CA LEU A 105 -2.44 15.57 28.26
C LEU A 105 -1.71 16.84 27.82
N MET A 106 -1.36 16.95 26.53
CA MET A 106 -0.62 18.11 26.00
C MET A 106 -1.51 19.31 25.63
N MET A 107 -2.83 19.19 25.73
CA MET A 107 -3.78 20.25 25.39
C MET A 107 -4.13 21.15 26.58
N ASP A 108 -3.83 20.74 27.81
CA ASP A 108 -4.10 21.52 29.03
C ASP A 108 -2.80 21.86 29.79
N PRO A 109 -1.90 22.67 29.19
CA PRO A 109 -0.60 22.99 29.79
C PRO A 109 -0.69 23.96 30.99
N ASP A 110 -1.89 24.43 31.34
CA ASP A 110 -2.10 25.38 32.44
C ASP A 110 -2.10 24.70 33.82
N ASP A 111 -2.19 23.37 33.87
CA ASP A 111 -1.88 22.58 35.06
C ASP A 111 -0.35 22.36 35.11
N GLU A 112 0.35 23.17 35.92
CA GLU A 112 1.82 23.13 36.15
C GLU A 112 2.33 21.84 36.82
N GLU A 113 1.64 20.71 36.64
CA GLU A 113 2.06 19.43 37.18
C GLU A 113 3.18 18.85 36.28
N GLU A 114 4.44 18.99 36.72
CA GLU A 114 5.63 18.33 36.11
C GLU A 114 5.41 16.85 35.76
N ASP A 115 4.47 16.18 36.45
CA ASP A 115 4.10 14.79 36.27
C ASP A 115 3.39 14.49 34.93
N GLU A 116 2.70 15.46 34.30
CA GLU A 116 1.95 15.22 33.07
C GLU A 116 2.84 15.01 31.84
N MET A 117 3.92 15.81 31.74
CA MET A 117 4.91 15.68 30.67
C MET A 117 5.64 14.34 30.75
N ALA A 118 6.08 13.96 31.97
CA ALA A 118 6.72 12.67 32.20
C ALA A 118 5.80 11.50 31.83
N ARG A 119 4.51 11.60 32.16
CA ARG A 119 3.50 10.59 31.81
C ARG A 119 3.24 10.53 30.30
N ALA A 120 3.16 11.68 29.63
CA ALA A 120 3.00 11.75 28.17
C ALA A 120 4.17 11.08 27.45
N LEU A 121 5.41 11.34 27.90
CA LEU A 121 6.62 10.70 27.41
C LEU A 121 6.58 9.17 27.60
N GLU A 122 6.19 8.69 28.78
CA GLU A 122 6.10 7.26 29.06
C GLU A 122 5.10 6.56 28.13
N VAL A 123 3.89 7.12 27.99
CA VAL A 123 2.85 6.57 27.12
C VAL A 123 3.31 6.55 25.65
N LEU A 124 3.99 7.60 25.20
CA LEU A 124 4.47 7.70 23.82
C LEU A 124 5.67 6.76 23.55
N LYS A 125 6.57 6.58 24.51
CA LYS A 125 7.65 5.58 24.46
C LYS A 125 7.09 4.18 24.31
N ASP A 126 6.12 3.81 25.13
CA ASP A 126 5.43 2.52 25.04
C ASP A 126 4.68 2.36 23.70
N ALA A 127 4.06 3.43 23.18
CA ALA A 127 3.37 3.40 21.88
C ALA A 127 4.31 3.20 20.67
N THR A 128 5.55 3.67 20.77
CA THR A 128 6.53 3.69 19.66
C THR A 128 7.49 2.51 19.64
N GLN A 129 7.40 1.56 20.59
CA GLN A 129 8.25 0.38 20.61
C GLN A 129 8.04 -0.49 19.36
N LEU A 130 9.07 -0.56 18.50
CA LEU A 130 9.01 -1.20 17.18
C LEU A 130 8.83 -2.73 17.24
N ASP A 131 9.27 -3.37 18.32
CA ASP A 131 9.21 -4.83 18.49
C ASP A 131 7.77 -5.37 18.46
N ALA A 132 6.77 -4.51 18.74
CA ALA A 132 5.36 -4.87 18.75
C ALA A 132 4.72 -4.95 17.35
N TRP A 133 5.28 -4.27 16.34
CA TRP A 133 4.56 -3.95 15.09
C TRP A 133 4.81 -4.91 13.91
N GLY A 134 5.78 -5.83 14.04
CA GLY A 134 6.08 -6.89 13.07
C GLY A 134 6.62 -6.41 11.71
N TYR A 135 7.41 -7.25 11.04
CA TYR A 135 8.06 -6.93 9.75
C TYR A 135 7.11 -6.88 8.54
N GLN A 136 5.81 -7.13 8.72
CA GLN A 136 4.87 -7.43 7.63
C GLN A 136 3.87 -6.31 7.33
N LEU A 137 4.07 -5.10 7.85
CA LEU A 137 3.20 -3.94 7.56
C LEU A 137 3.06 -3.66 6.06
N HIS A 138 4.10 -3.94 5.26
CA HIS A 138 4.08 -3.73 3.82
C HIS A 138 3.10 -4.66 3.08
N GLU A 139 2.76 -5.83 3.64
CA GLU A 139 1.82 -6.80 3.07
C GLU A 139 0.36 -6.31 3.14
N LEU A 140 0.07 -5.31 3.99
CA LEU A 140 -1.25 -4.70 4.10
C LEU A 140 -1.53 -3.66 3.01
N GLY A 141 -0.52 -3.25 2.22
CA GLY A 141 -0.66 -2.16 1.25
C GLY A 141 -0.95 -0.82 1.94
N LYS A 142 -1.98 -0.11 1.47
CA LYS A 142 -2.30 1.26 1.92
C LYS A 142 -2.58 1.40 3.44
N PRO A 143 -3.36 0.53 4.09
CA PRO A 143 -3.51 0.53 5.55
C PRO A 143 -2.18 0.44 6.31
N GLY A 144 -1.28 -0.42 5.84
CA GLY A 144 0.06 -0.59 6.41
C GLY A 144 0.95 0.63 6.24
N GLU A 145 0.89 1.27 5.06
CA GLU A 145 1.60 2.54 4.80
C GLU A 145 1.13 3.65 5.76
N LEU A 146 -0.17 3.77 6.00
CA LEU A 146 -0.73 4.74 6.95
C LEU A 146 -0.22 4.46 8.38
N LEU A 147 -0.16 3.18 8.77
CA LEU A 147 0.34 2.77 10.08
C LEU A 147 1.82 3.10 10.25
N GLN A 148 2.64 2.78 9.25
CA GLN A 148 4.07 3.12 9.24
C GLN A 148 4.29 4.63 9.35
N LYS A 149 3.52 5.43 8.62
CA LYS A 149 3.59 6.90 8.70
C LYS A 149 3.14 7.42 10.07
N SER A 150 2.13 6.79 10.67
CA SER A 150 1.69 7.13 12.04
C SER A 150 2.79 6.86 13.07
N ILE A 151 3.42 5.69 13.02
CA ILE A 151 4.55 5.33 13.90
C ILE A 151 5.72 6.29 13.71
N ALA A 152 6.08 6.59 12.47
CA ALA A 152 7.16 7.54 12.17
C ALA A 152 6.87 8.94 12.74
N ALA A 153 5.63 9.42 12.59
CA ALA A 153 5.20 10.70 13.17
C ALA A 153 5.16 10.66 14.71
N ALA A 154 4.82 9.52 15.31
CA ALA A 154 4.84 9.33 16.75
C ALA A 154 6.27 9.34 17.32
N VAL A 155 7.24 8.76 16.61
CA VAL A 155 8.67 8.82 16.96
C VAL A 155 9.22 10.24 16.83
N GLU A 156 8.84 10.96 15.77
CA GLU A 156 9.16 12.38 15.61
C GLU A 156 8.60 13.20 16.78
N ALA A 157 7.33 12.97 17.13
CA ALA A 157 6.70 13.62 18.28
C ALA A 157 7.41 13.28 19.60
N LEU A 158 7.84 12.04 19.79
CA LEU A 158 8.58 11.62 20.98
C LEU A 158 9.90 12.38 21.10
N THR A 159 10.64 12.49 20.01
CA THR A 159 11.91 13.23 19.99
C THR A 159 11.70 14.69 20.35
N LEU A 160 10.69 15.35 19.75
CA LEU A 160 10.35 16.74 20.06
C LEU A 160 9.91 16.93 21.51
N LEU A 161 9.19 15.96 22.06
CA LEU A 161 8.72 16.02 23.44
C LEU A 161 9.87 15.82 24.44
N GLU A 162 10.83 14.94 24.13
CA GLU A 162 12.05 14.77 24.93
C GLU A 162 12.92 16.02 24.89
N ASP A 163 13.07 16.66 23.72
CA ASP A 163 13.79 17.92 23.59
C ASP A 163 13.12 19.03 24.41
N GLN A 164 11.77 19.08 24.40
CA GLN A 164 11.00 20.05 25.17
C GLN A 164 11.11 19.82 26.68
N ASP A 165 10.92 18.60 27.15
CA ASP A 165 11.12 18.21 28.56
C ASP A 165 12.55 18.52 29.03
N PHE A 166 13.56 18.26 28.19
CA PHE A 166 14.94 18.63 28.49
C PHE A 166 15.10 20.16 28.60
N TYR A 167 14.59 20.92 27.62
CA TYR A 167 14.66 22.38 27.64
C TYR A 167 13.99 22.95 28.90
N ASP A 168 12.80 22.46 29.26
CA ASP A 168 12.02 22.95 30.39
C ASP A 168 12.72 22.63 31.73
N ARG A 169 13.25 21.42 31.91
CA ARG A 169 14.01 21.02 33.13
C ARG A 169 15.25 21.86 33.38
N TYR A 170 15.93 22.27 32.32
CA TYR A 170 17.15 23.07 32.40
C TYR A 170 16.90 24.56 32.16
N ASN A 171 15.64 24.98 32.02
CA ASN A 171 15.25 26.35 31.68
C ASN A 171 16.04 26.92 30.47
N GLY A 172 16.31 26.07 29.49
CA GLY A 172 17.10 26.40 28.30
C GLY A 172 18.59 26.64 28.54
N GLN A 173 19.15 26.29 29.70
CA GLN A 173 20.54 26.58 30.07
C GLN A 173 21.26 25.37 30.67
N ILE A 174 22.45 25.04 30.17
CA ILE A 174 23.37 24.09 30.82
C ILE A 174 24.65 24.79 31.25
N VAL A 175 25.10 24.48 32.45
CA VAL A 175 26.41 24.88 32.95
C VAL A 175 27.42 23.82 32.53
N ASP A 176 28.45 24.20 31.78
CA ASP A 176 29.57 23.30 31.48
C ASP A 176 30.40 23.08 32.75
N ASP A 177 30.42 21.85 33.25
CA ASP A 177 31.13 21.45 34.47
C ASP A 177 32.64 21.74 34.45
N ARG A 178 33.24 21.92 33.26
CA ARG A 178 34.69 22.15 33.10
C ARG A 178 35.06 23.63 33.05
N THR A 179 34.25 24.44 32.38
CA THR A 179 34.56 25.86 32.14
C THR A 179 33.74 26.78 33.06
N GLY A 180 32.62 26.30 33.60
CA GLY A 180 31.64 27.10 34.33
C GLY A 180 30.84 28.04 33.42
N GLU A 181 30.98 27.93 32.10
CA GLU A 181 30.23 28.74 31.14
C GLU A 181 28.80 28.22 31.01
N ILE A 182 27.86 29.16 30.86
CA ILE A 182 26.44 28.86 30.61
C ILE A 182 26.25 28.77 29.10
N ALA A 183 25.86 27.60 28.61
CA ALA A 183 25.42 27.39 27.24
C ALA A 183 23.88 27.49 27.19
N GLU A 184 23.37 28.40 26.36
CA GLU A 184 21.93 28.53 26.08
C GLU A 184 21.52 27.61 24.93
N PHE A 185 20.42 26.89 25.10
CA PHE A 185 19.82 26.06 24.06
C PHE A 185 18.79 26.85 23.25
N GLU A 186 18.70 26.51 21.96
CA GLU A 186 17.57 26.96 21.16
C GLU A 186 16.28 26.32 21.66
N LYS A 187 15.21 27.11 21.79
CA LYS A 187 13.90 26.60 22.17
C LYS A 187 13.43 25.55 21.16
N PRO A 188 13.08 24.32 21.59
CA PRO A 188 12.68 23.27 20.67
C PRO A 188 11.36 23.59 19.98
N LYS A 189 11.13 22.91 18.85
CA LYS A 189 9.86 23.01 18.13
C LYS A 189 8.76 22.31 18.93
N PRO A 190 7.52 22.84 18.93
CA PRO A 190 6.42 22.21 19.65
C PRO A 190 6.14 20.81 19.11
N ALA A 191 5.92 19.84 19.99
CA ALA A 191 5.60 18.46 19.60
C ALA A 191 4.14 18.29 19.09
N THR A 192 3.24 19.21 19.45
CA THR A 192 1.79 19.14 19.16
C THR A 192 1.44 18.87 17.68
N PRO A 193 2.06 19.54 16.68
CA PRO A 193 1.75 19.27 15.27
C PRO A 193 2.12 17.84 14.84
N ALA A 194 3.22 17.29 15.37
CA ALA A 194 3.63 15.92 15.08
C ALA A 194 2.69 14.90 15.74
N LEU A 195 2.27 15.16 16.99
CA LEU A 195 1.30 14.32 17.69
C LEU A 195 -0.07 14.27 16.99
N LEU A 196 -0.63 15.41 16.60
CA LEU A 196 -1.89 15.48 15.87
C LEU A 196 -1.81 14.73 14.52
N ARG A 197 -0.68 14.86 13.83
CA ARG A 197 -0.43 14.12 12.59
C ARG A 197 -0.37 12.62 12.85
N ALA A 198 0.34 12.19 13.89
CA ALA A 198 0.46 10.79 14.26
C ALA A 198 -0.91 10.19 14.60
N GLU A 199 -1.72 10.88 15.40
CA GLU A 199 -3.08 10.47 15.78
C GLU A 199 -3.99 10.34 14.56
N SER A 200 -4.03 11.36 13.69
CA SER A 200 -4.86 11.33 12.48
C SER A 200 -4.48 10.19 11.53
N LEU A 201 -3.19 9.88 11.42
CA LEU A 201 -2.71 8.76 10.62
C LEU A 201 -3.07 7.41 11.26
N ALA A 202 -3.00 7.30 12.58
CA ALA A 202 -3.41 6.10 13.32
C ALA A 202 -4.91 5.82 13.14
N GLU A 203 -5.73 6.86 13.26
CA GLU A 203 -7.19 6.78 13.04
C GLU A 203 -7.51 6.31 11.63
N LYS A 204 -6.90 6.94 10.61
CA LYS A 204 -7.07 6.55 9.20
C LYS A 204 -6.60 5.14 8.93
N SER A 205 -5.50 4.71 9.56
CA SER A 205 -5.01 3.34 9.44
C SER A 205 -5.98 2.34 10.05
N ALA A 206 -6.48 2.59 11.26
CA ALA A 206 -7.47 1.74 11.92
C ALA A 206 -8.76 1.64 11.10
N ALA A 207 -9.26 2.75 10.56
CA ALA A 207 -10.40 2.76 9.65
C ALA A 207 -10.14 1.92 8.38
N ALA A 208 -8.99 2.13 7.72
CA ALA A 208 -8.63 1.40 6.51
C ALA A 208 -8.41 -0.10 6.76
N LEU A 209 -7.93 -0.49 7.95
CA LEU A 209 -7.83 -1.90 8.35
C LEU A 209 -9.21 -2.55 8.50
N ARG A 210 -10.21 -1.83 9.02
CA ARG A 210 -11.59 -2.33 9.13
C ARG A 210 -12.24 -2.49 7.76
N GLU A 211 -11.96 -1.57 6.82
CA GLU A 211 -12.45 -1.65 5.45
C GLU A 211 -11.99 -2.91 4.71
N LEU A 212 -10.90 -3.56 5.11
CA LEU A 212 -10.46 -4.84 4.50
C LEU A 212 -11.46 -5.99 4.70
N PHE A 213 -12.39 -5.85 5.66
CA PHE A 213 -13.39 -6.86 6.03
C PHE A 213 -14.80 -6.57 5.53
N LEU A 214 -15.04 -5.37 4.98
CA LEU A 214 -16.30 -4.99 4.32
C LEU A 214 -16.31 -5.45 2.86
#